data_AF-A0A524RM56-F1
#
_entry.id   AF-A0A524RM56-F1
#
_cell.length_a   1.000
_cell.length_b   1.000
_cell.length_c   1.000
_cell.angle_alpha   90.00
_cell.angle_beta   90.00
_cell.angle_gamma   90.00
#
_symmetry.space_group_name_H-M   'P 1'
#
loop_
_entity.id
_entity.type
_entity.pdbx_description
1 polymer ?
#
loop_
_entity_poly.entity_id
_entity_poly.type
_entity_poly.pdbx_seq_one_letter_code
_entity_poly.pdbx_strand_id
1 'polypeptide(L)'
;MSNNTLEWNNKTYKMTWNTAHAAAVLFALALTAALTGQAYAGSCEGGDRIDHKDADCLDADWNNSTNWLSHGKVWARNECSSQGTVVAKVDIKDAKDKTWNLTNANKKSSGTGIFNTRNVYCCSDLSDLCNISDINANSCLEKFQISSANTRCRNVSISVNDNYQCVINTECQKFGLASPGTDYVWHYESESISVNWHEVEDLHNCPSELTVGECG
;
A
#
# COMPACT_ATOMS: atom_id res chain seq x y z
N MET A 1 -11.75 -34.43 67.74
CA MET A 1 -11.82 -33.89 66.38
C MET A 1 -10.40 -33.51 65.99
N SER A 2 -9.74 -34.39 65.25
CA SER A 2 -8.32 -34.25 64.90
C SER A 2 -8.14 -33.32 63.72
N ASN A 3 -7.24 -32.35 63.87
CA ASN A 3 -6.75 -31.50 62.79
C ASN A 3 -5.62 -32.23 62.06
N ASN A 4 -5.79 -32.45 60.75
CA ASN A 4 -4.74 -32.93 59.87
C ASN A 4 -3.98 -31.73 59.31
N THR A 5 -2.74 -31.56 59.76
CA THR A 5 -1.79 -30.59 59.20
C THR A 5 -0.99 -31.30 58.10
N LEU A 6 -1.16 -30.88 56.85
CA LEU A 6 -0.38 -31.38 55.71
C LEU A 6 0.99 -30.68 55.68
N GLU A 7 2.03 -31.43 56.02
CA GLU A 7 3.44 -31.07 55.81
C GLU A 7 3.74 -31.00 54.30
N TRP A 8 4.12 -29.82 53.81
CA TRP A 8 4.68 -29.63 52.48
C TRP A 8 6.20 -29.70 52.52
N ASN A 9 6.75 -30.77 51.96
CA ASN A 9 8.17 -30.99 51.76
C ASN A 9 8.73 -30.01 50.70
N ASN A 10 9.50 -29.01 51.12
CA ASN A 10 10.24 -28.13 50.21
C ASN A 10 11.53 -28.83 49.75
N LYS A 11 11.50 -29.41 48.54
CA LYS A 11 12.70 -29.91 47.87
C LYS A 11 13.32 -28.76 47.06
N THR A 12 14.36 -28.15 47.60
CA THR A 12 15.13 -27.09 46.95
C THR A 12 16.02 -27.69 45.88
N TYR A 13 15.64 -27.56 44.60
CA TYR A 13 16.50 -27.91 43.48
C TYR A 13 17.53 -26.80 43.28
N LYS A 14 18.79 -27.05 43.66
CA LYS A 14 19.94 -26.22 43.26
C LYS A 14 20.16 -26.41 41.76
N MET A 15 19.66 -25.49 40.94
CA MET A 15 20.11 -25.35 39.56
C MET A 15 21.46 -24.63 39.56
N THR A 16 22.54 -25.39 39.36
CA THR A 16 23.85 -24.86 39.02
C THR A 16 23.81 -24.40 37.56
N TRP A 17 23.70 -23.08 37.35
CA TRP A 17 23.82 -22.48 36.03
C TRP A 17 25.30 -22.35 35.67
N ASN A 18 25.73 -23.11 34.67
CA ASN A 18 27.05 -22.94 34.07
C ASN A 18 27.07 -21.60 33.33
N THR A 19 27.94 -20.70 33.78
CA THR A 19 28.27 -19.45 33.10
C THR A 19 29.08 -19.76 31.85
N ALA A 20 28.40 -19.93 30.73
CA ALA A 20 29.00 -19.86 29.40
C ALA A 20 28.03 -19.15 28.46
N HIS A 21 28.56 -18.15 27.74
CA HIS A 21 27.91 -17.35 26.69
C HIS A 21 27.17 -16.10 27.16
N ALA A 22 27.87 -15.23 27.88
CA ALA A 22 27.69 -13.79 27.76
C ALA A 22 28.41 -13.31 26.49
N ALA A 23 27.69 -13.21 25.36
CA ALA A 23 27.96 -12.33 24.22
C ALA A 23 27.23 -12.85 22.96
N ALA A 24 25.91 -12.68 22.87
CA ALA A 24 25.17 -12.73 21.59
C ALA A 24 23.71 -12.26 21.72
N VAL A 25 23.44 -11.12 22.40
CA VAL A 25 22.09 -10.53 22.41
C VAL A 25 22.19 -9.01 22.16
N LEU A 26 22.81 -8.63 21.04
CA LEU A 26 22.78 -7.26 20.53
C LEU A 26 22.62 -7.22 18.98
N PHE A 27 22.14 -8.30 18.38
CA PHE A 27 21.97 -8.41 16.91
C PHE A 27 20.59 -8.93 16.48
N ALA A 28 19.55 -8.67 17.28
CA ALA A 28 18.17 -9.09 16.97
C ALA A 28 17.15 -7.94 17.10
N LEU A 29 17.58 -6.69 16.93
CA LEU A 29 16.71 -5.49 16.96
C LEU A 29 16.97 -4.54 15.77
N ALA A 30 17.59 -5.03 14.70
CA ALA A 30 17.85 -4.27 13.48
C ALA A 30 17.28 -4.94 12.22
N LEU A 31 16.20 -5.73 12.35
CA LEU A 31 15.58 -6.43 11.22
C LEU A 31 14.05 -6.38 11.23
N THR A 32 13.47 -5.25 11.65
CA THR A 32 12.03 -4.96 11.47
C THR A 32 11.77 -3.75 10.58
N ALA A 33 12.81 -3.01 10.15
CA ALA A 33 12.67 -1.88 9.23
C ALA A 33 12.81 -2.26 7.74
N ALA A 34 13.02 -3.54 7.41
CA ALA A 34 13.23 -4.01 6.03
C ALA A 34 12.00 -4.73 5.43
N LEU A 35 10.84 -4.72 6.10
CA LEU A 35 9.66 -5.50 5.71
C LEU A 35 8.40 -4.69 5.41
N THR A 36 8.44 -3.35 5.46
CA THR A 36 7.37 -2.51 4.88
C THR A 36 7.44 -2.42 3.35
N GLY A 37 8.46 -3.01 2.74
CA GLY A 37 8.53 -3.27 1.30
C GLY A 37 8.37 -4.76 1.00
N GLN A 38 7.32 -5.42 1.49
CA GLN A 38 6.84 -6.62 0.79
C GLN A 38 6.30 -6.16 -0.57
N ALA A 39 7.23 -5.90 -1.49
CA ALA A 39 6.94 -5.78 -2.90
C ALA A 39 6.12 -7.01 -3.29
N TYR A 40 4.87 -6.77 -3.67
CA TYR A 40 3.96 -7.78 -4.16
C TYR A 40 4.73 -8.71 -5.07
N ALA A 41 4.77 -10.01 -4.73
CA ALA A 41 5.33 -11.04 -5.58
C ALA A 41 4.38 -11.31 -6.77
N GLY A 42 3.88 -10.25 -7.39
CA GLY A 42 3.17 -10.31 -8.65
C GLY A 42 4.18 -10.61 -9.75
N SER A 43 3.92 -11.66 -10.51
CA SER A 43 4.74 -11.97 -11.69
C SER A 43 4.21 -11.23 -12.93
N CYS A 44 3.02 -10.64 -12.88
CA CYS A 44 2.28 -10.13 -14.03
C CYS A 44 2.23 -11.16 -15.16
N GLU A 45 1.77 -12.35 -14.83
CA GLU A 45 1.66 -13.50 -15.73
C GLU A 45 0.20 -13.95 -15.83
N GLY A 46 -0.16 -14.59 -16.95
CA GLY A 46 -1.49 -15.15 -17.11
C GLY A 46 -2.61 -14.09 -17.03
N GLY A 47 -3.58 -14.34 -16.15
CA GLY A 47 -4.83 -13.57 -16.04
C GLY A 47 -4.69 -12.16 -15.45
N ASP A 48 -3.53 -11.83 -14.87
CA ASP A 48 -3.26 -10.52 -14.28
C ASP A 48 -2.78 -9.47 -15.30
N ARG A 49 -2.86 -9.83 -16.59
CA ARG A 49 -2.52 -8.96 -17.73
C ARG A 49 -3.79 -8.41 -18.34
N ILE A 50 -3.96 -7.10 -18.27
CA ILE A 50 -5.01 -6.37 -18.96
C ILE A 50 -4.40 -5.72 -20.20
N ASP A 51 -4.96 -5.97 -21.38
CA ASP A 51 -4.50 -5.36 -22.63
C ASP A 51 -4.54 -3.83 -22.50
N HIS A 52 -3.57 -3.10 -23.05
CA HIS A 52 -3.57 -1.64 -22.98
C HIS A 52 -4.84 -1.00 -23.56
N LYS A 53 -5.56 -1.67 -24.47
CA LYS A 53 -6.84 -1.19 -25.02
C LYS A 53 -8.01 -1.31 -24.04
N ASP A 54 -7.88 -2.21 -23.07
CA ASP A 54 -8.90 -2.53 -22.08
C ASP A 54 -8.52 -1.98 -20.69
N ALA A 55 -7.40 -1.26 -20.58
CA ALA A 55 -6.91 -0.67 -19.34
C ALA A 55 -7.04 0.86 -19.39
N ASP A 56 -8.00 1.42 -18.65
CA ASP A 56 -8.26 2.88 -18.64
C ASP A 56 -7.02 3.70 -18.27
N CYS A 57 -6.18 3.15 -17.38
CA CYS A 57 -5.04 3.87 -16.82
C CYS A 57 -3.74 3.70 -17.62
N LEU A 58 -3.72 2.89 -18.67
CA LEU A 58 -2.53 2.61 -19.47
C LEU A 58 -2.72 3.04 -20.92
N ASP A 59 -2.09 4.16 -21.30
CA ASP A 59 -1.92 4.52 -22.71
C ASP A 59 -0.59 3.97 -23.21
N ALA A 60 -0.62 3.13 -24.24
CA ALA A 60 0.55 2.49 -24.78
C ALA A 60 0.43 2.22 -26.28
N ASP A 61 1.56 2.23 -26.97
CA ASP A 61 1.64 1.93 -28.39
C ASP A 61 3.07 1.51 -28.77
N TRP A 62 3.18 0.77 -29.87
CA TRP A 62 4.44 0.28 -30.38
C TRP A 62 4.46 0.22 -31.91
N ASN A 63 5.65 0.43 -32.46
CA ASN A 63 5.92 0.29 -33.87
C ASN A 63 7.10 -0.65 -34.08
N ASN A 64 6.84 -1.77 -34.77
CA ASN A 64 7.85 -2.75 -35.14
C ASN A 64 8.51 -2.47 -36.51
N SER A 65 8.16 -1.36 -37.17
CA SER A 65 8.76 -0.97 -38.46
C SER A 65 10.25 -0.71 -38.33
N THR A 66 11.04 -1.50 -39.05
CA THR A 66 12.49 -1.36 -39.20
C THR A 66 12.81 -0.72 -40.55
N ASN A 67 12.99 0.60 -40.58
CA ASN A 67 13.73 1.25 -41.67
C ASN A 67 15.07 1.74 -41.12
N TRP A 68 16.08 1.95 -41.97
CA TRP A 68 17.44 2.31 -41.56
C TRP A 68 17.57 3.58 -40.68
N LEU A 69 16.50 4.38 -40.57
CA LEU A 69 16.35 5.54 -39.65
C LEU A 69 15.24 5.38 -38.59
N SER A 70 14.47 4.29 -38.67
CA SER A 70 13.32 3.99 -37.81
C SER A 70 13.68 2.77 -36.96
N HIS A 71 14.13 3.03 -35.74
CA HIS A 71 14.25 1.98 -34.74
C HIS A 71 12.86 1.69 -34.15
N GLY A 72 12.59 0.43 -33.83
CA GLY A 72 11.37 0.04 -33.15
C GLY A 72 11.17 0.90 -31.91
N LYS A 73 9.97 1.45 -31.76
CA LYS A 73 9.60 2.32 -30.63
C LYS A 73 8.44 1.68 -29.94
N VAL A 74 8.58 1.43 -28.65
CA VAL A 74 7.48 1.10 -27.76
C VAL A 74 7.47 2.12 -26.64
N TRP A 75 6.28 2.49 -26.22
CA TRP A 75 6.08 3.43 -25.15
C TRP A 75 4.80 3.15 -24.37
N ALA A 76 4.76 3.65 -23.14
CA ALA A 76 3.62 3.59 -22.28
C ALA A 76 3.56 4.84 -21.39
N ARG A 77 2.37 5.17 -20.91
CA ARG A 77 2.05 6.32 -20.08
C ARG A 77 0.95 5.93 -19.09
N ASN A 78 1.05 6.44 -17.87
CA ASN A 78 0.02 6.31 -16.86
C ASN A 78 -0.96 7.48 -17.00
N GLU A 79 -2.18 7.22 -17.46
CA GLU A 79 -3.24 8.24 -17.56
C GLU A 79 -3.90 8.53 -16.20
N CYS A 80 -3.77 7.61 -15.24
CA CYS A 80 -4.30 7.72 -13.89
C CYS A 80 -3.21 8.07 -12.86
N SER A 81 -2.18 8.84 -13.24
CA SER A 81 -1.02 9.03 -12.36
C SER A 81 -1.32 9.79 -11.05
N SER A 82 -2.46 10.46 -10.96
CA SER A 82 -2.95 11.04 -9.69
C SER A 82 -3.57 10.00 -8.76
N GLN A 83 -3.90 8.81 -9.25
CA GLN A 83 -4.56 7.74 -8.51
C GLN A 83 -3.62 6.60 -8.13
N GLY A 84 -2.38 6.61 -8.60
CA GLY A 84 -1.35 5.64 -8.21
C GLY A 84 -0.40 5.30 -9.36
N THR A 85 0.37 4.24 -9.15
CA THR A 85 1.35 3.69 -10.09
C THR A 85 0.70 2.65 -11.00
N VAL A 86 0.98 2.76 -12.29
CA VAL A 86 0.70 1.70 -13.27
C VAL A 86 1.98 0.93 -13.56
N VAL A 87 1.93 -0.39 -13.49
CA VAL A 87 3.02 -1.28 -13.90
C VAL A 87 2.69 -1.83 -15.27
N ALA A 88 3.39 -1.33 -16.29
CA ALA A 88 3.24 -1.79 -17.67
C ALA A 88 4.23 -2.91 -17.99
N LYS A 89 3.76 -4.00 -18.58
CA LYS A 89 4.60 -5.07 -19.12
C LYS A 89 4.58 -5.06 -20.64
N VAL A 90 5.74 -4.78 -21.23
CA VAL A 90 5.97 -4.87 -22.66
C VAL A 90 6.31 -6.32 -23.01
N ASP A 91 5.42 -6.96 -23.76
CA ASP A 91 5.60 -8.30 -24.28
C ASP A 91 6.43 -8.26 -25.56
N ILE A 92 7.58 -8.94 -25.54
CA ILE A 92 8.55 -8.92 -26.64
C ILE A 92 8.73 -10.35 -27.17
N LYS A 93 8.51 -10.54 -28.47
CA LYS A 93 8.69 -11.83 -29.11
C LYS A 93 10.16 -12.28 -29.02
N ASP A 94 10.37 -13.55 -28.64
CA ASP A 94 11.68 -14.21 -28.56
C ASP A 94 12.69 -13.50 -27.63
N ALA A 95 12.20 -12.69 -26.70
CA ALA A 95 13.01 -11.99 -25.71
C ALA A 95 12.31 -11.96 -24.34
N LYS A 96 13.01 -11.45 -23.33
CA LYS A 96 12.42 -11.22 -22.02
C LYS A 96 11.52 -9.99 -22.05
N ASP A 97 10.30 -10.13 -21.52
CA ASP A 97 9.38 -9.01 -21.31
C ASP A 97 10.05 -7.89 -20.50
N LYS A 98 9.66 -6.64 -20.80
CA LYS A 98 10.17 -5.48 -20.09
C LYS A 98 9.09 -4.89 -19.19
N THR A 99 9.37 -4.79 -17.91
CA THR A 99 8.45 -4.19 -16.92
C THR A 99 8.81 -2.73 -16.68
N TRP A 100 7.81 -1.86 -16.68
CA TRP A 100 7.93 -0.43 -16.44
C TRP A 100 6.98 0.03 -15.35
N ASN A 101 7.54 0.53 -14.25
CA ASN A 101 6.76 1.29 -13.27
C ASN A 101 6.56 2.72 -13.80
N LEU A 102 5.30 3.14 -13.92
CA LEU A 102 4.85 4.42 -14.44
C LEU A 102 4.19 5.22 -13.30
N THR A 103 5.01 5.98 -12.58
CA THR A 103 4.59 6.73 -11.39
C THR A 103 4.07 8.14 -11.70
N ASN A 104 4.11 8.54 -12.97
CA ASN A 104 3.69 9.86 -13.42
C ASN A 104 3.11 9.79 -14.83
N ALA A 105 2.46 10.87 -15.24
CA ALA A 105 1.88 11.01 -16.57
C ALA A 105 2.92 11.19 -17.70
N ASN A 106 4.23 11.07 -17.47
CA ASN A 106 5.19 11.17 -18.56
C ASN A 106 5.28 9.86 -19.32
N LYS A 107 5.39 10.00 -20.64
CA LYS A 107 5.64 8.88 -21.54
C LYS A 107 6.99 8.24 -21.24
N LYS A 108 6.97 6.95 -20.92
CA LYS A 108 8.15 6.11 -20.84
C LYS A 108 8.30 5.34 -22.14
N SER A 109 9.43 5.52 -22.81
CA SER A 109 9.76 4.78 -24.02
C SER A 109 11.05 4.02 -23.82
N SER A 110 11.15 2.81 -24.36
CA SER A 110 12.48 2.35 -24.72
C SER A 110 12.97 3.20 -25.88
N GLY A 111 14.20 3.69 -25.82
CA GLY A 111 14.84 4.24 -27.01
C GLY A 111 14.96 3.19 -28.12
N THR A 112 15.89 3.43 -29.04
CA THR A 112 16.20 2.48 -30.12
C THR A 112 16.59 1.10 -29.56
N GLY A 113 15.98 0.02 -30.03
CA GLY A 113 16.47 -1.35 -29.72
C GLY A 113 15.45 -2.33 -29.15
N ILE A 114 14.19 -1.93 -28.89
CA ILE A 114 13.12 -2.90 -28.69
C ILE A 114 12.41 -3.12 -30.02
N PHE A 115 12.42 -4.36 -30.49
CA PHE A 115 11.80 -4.82 -31.72
C PHE A 115 10.89 -6.00 -31.41
N ASN A 116 9.96 -6.29 -32.32
CA ASN A 116 9.02 -7.40 -32.20
C ASN A 116 8.17 -7.34 -30.92
N THR A 117 7.80 -6.14 -30.48
CA THR A 117 6.80 -5.97 -29.43
C THR A 117 5.49 -6.58 -29.91
N ARG A 118 4.92 -7.47 -29.12
CA ARG A 118 3.63 -8.11 -29.41
C ARG A 118 2.50 -7.30 -28.82
N ASN A 119 2.69 -6.81 -27.59
CA ASN A 119 1.70 -6.04 -26.87
C ASN A 119 2.33 -5.27 -25.70
N VAL A 120 1.54 -4.39 -25.09
CA VAL A 120 1.81 -3.80 -23.78
C VAL A 120 0.59 -4.07 -22.89
N TYR A 121 0.83 -4.55 -21.67
CA TYR A 121 -0.22 -4.90 -20.71
C TYR A 121 -0.11 -4.04 -19.45
N CYS A 122 -1.24 -3.73 -18.82
CA CYS A 122 -1.30 -3.31 -17.43
C CYS A 122 -1.27 -4.56 -16.54
N CYS A 123 -0.41 -4.56 -15.53
CA CYS A 123 -0.25 -5.64 -14.57
C CYS A 123 -1.15 -5.38 -13.36
N SER A 124 -2.32 -6.00 -13.27
CA SER A 124 -3.29 -5.71 -12.19
C SER A 124 -2.81 -6.16 -10.80
N ASP A 125 -1.90 -7.12 -10.74
CA ASP A 125 -1.29 -7.63 -9.52
C ASP A 125 -0.15 -6.76 -8.97
N LEU A 126 0.41 -5.88 -9.81
CA LEU A 126 1.55 -5.01 -9.48
C LEU A 126 1.24 -3.52 -9.54
N SER A 127 0.18 -3.14 -10.25
CA SER A 127 -0.29 -1.76 -10.34
C SER A 127 -1.19 -1.43 -9.16
N ASP A 128 -1.18 -0.18 -8.73
CA ASP A 128 -2.20 0.31 -7.82
C ASP A 128 -3.57 0.25 -8.51
N LEU A 129 -3.60 0.58 -9.81
CA LEU A 129 -4.83 0.65 -10.59
C LEU A 129 -4.56 0.36 -12.06
N CYS A 130 -5.44 -0.41 -12.70
CA CYS A 130 -5.48 -0.54 -14.16
C CYS A 130 -6.75 0.08 -14.77
N ASN A 131 -7.88 0.04 -14.06
CA ASN A 131 -9.16 0.61 -14.50
C ASN A 131 -9.73 1.58 -13.48
N ILE A 132 -10.31 2.67 -13.96
CA ILE A 132 -10.88 3.70 -13.09
C ILE A 132 -12.12 3.15 -12.35
N SER A 133 -12.83 2.19 -12.94
CA SER A 133 -13.96 1.52 -12.31
C SER A 133 -13.62 0.80 -11.00
N ASP A 134 -12.35 0.48 -10.79
CA ASP A 134 -11.89 -0.19 -9.56
C ASP A 134 -11.86 0.81 -8.38
N ILE A 135 -11.91 2.13 -8.66
CA ILE A 135 -12.14 3.17 -7.65
C ILE A 135 -13.64 3.29 -7.38
N ASN A 136 -14.07 2.71 -6.28
CA ASN A 136 -15.46 2.77 -5.82
C ASN A 136 -15.51 2.83 -4.29
N ALA A 137 -16.70 3.06 -3.74
CA ALA A 137 -16.86 3.23 -2.29
C ALA A 137 -16.37 2.01 -1.49
N ASN A 138 -16.51 0.79 -2.03
CA ASN A 138 -16.05 -0.42 -1.36
C ASN A 138 -14.52 -0.52 -1.37
N SER A 139 -13.86 -0.26 -2.50
CA SER A 139 -12.39 -0.31 -2.55
C SER A 139 -11.74 0.80 -1.70
N CYS A 140 -12.34 2.00 -1.65
CA CYS A 140 -11.96 3.04 -0.70
C CYS A 140 -12.13 2.57 0.76
N LEU A 141 -13.22 1.87 1.09
CA LEU A 141 -13.46 1.34 2.44
C LEU A 141 -12.44 0.27 2.84
N GLU A 142 -12.14 -0.66 1.94
CA GLU A 142 -11.13 -1.70 2.17
C GLU A 142 -9.76 -1.08 2.47
N LYS A 143 -9.33 -0.08 1.69
CA LYS A 143 -8.09 0.67 1.98
C LYS A 143 -8.16 1.43 3.30
N PHE A 144 -9.29 2.08 3.61
CA PHE A 144 -9.44 2.78 4.88
C PHE A 144 -9.31 1.82 6.06
N GLN A 145 -9.88 0.62 5.97
CA GLN A 145 -9.81 -0.38 7.04
C GLN A 145 -8.39 -0.84 7.36
N ILE A 146 -7.49 -0.78 6.37
CA ILE A 146 -6.07 -1.10 6.51
C ILE A 146 -5.27 0.08 7.09
N SER A 147 -5.77 1.31 6.90
CA SER A 147 -5.11 2.54 7.39
C SER A 147 -4.99 2.58 8.91
N SER A 148 -4.01 3.33 9.41
CA SER A 148 -3.83 3.52 10.86
C SER A 148 -5.00 4.30 11.49
N ALA A 149 -5.64 5.18 10.72
CA ALA A 149 -6.80 5.97 11.14
C ALA A 149 -7.99 5.10 11.59
N ASN A 150 -8.19 3.94 10.96
CA ASN A 150 -9.31 3.04 11.28
C ASN A 150 -9.37 2.65 12.76
N THR A 151 -8.22 2.54 13.44
CA THR A 151 -8.17 2.16 14.87
C THR A 151 -8.69 3.26 15.81
N ARG A 152 -8.76 4.51 15.35
CA ARG A 152 -9.13 5.67 16.16
C ARG A 152 -10.36 6.41 15.62
N CYS A 153 -10.95 5.93 14.54
CA CYS A 153 -12.14 6.52 13.96
C CYS A 153 -13.29 5.50 13.90
N ARG A 154 -14.53 5.99 13.83
CA ARG A 154 -15.76 5.18 13.85
C ARG A 154 -16.85 5.82 13.00
N ASN A 155 -17.96 5.12 12.77
CA ASN A 155 -19.10 5.63 11.99
C ASN A 155 -18.68 6.07 10.57
N VAL A 156 -17.79 5.28 9.96
CA VAL A 156 -17.20 5.58 8.66
C VAL A 156 -18.25 5.47 7.56
N SER A 157 -18.37 6.53 6.77
CA SER A 157 -19.17 6.60 5.55
C SER A 157 -18.29 7.06 4.40
N ILE A 158 -18.33 6.32 3.30
CA ILE A 158 -17.42 6.54 2.16
C ILE A 158 -18.22 6.69 0.88
N SER A 159 -17.76 7.61 0.05
CA SER A 159 -18.23 7.81 -1.33
C SER A 159 -17.06 8.13 -2.24
N VAL A 160 -17.29 8.13 -3.55
CA VAL A 160 -16.30 8.57 -4.55
C VAL A 160 -16.87 9.78 -5.27
N ASN A 161 -16.08 10.85 -5.37
CA ASN A 161 -16.48 12.06 -6.08
C ASN A 161 -16.14 12.00 -7.58
N ASP A 162 -16.51 13.04 -8.33
CA ASP A 162 -16.29 13.11 -9.79
C ASP A 162 -14.80 13.15 -10.19
N ASN A 163 -13.89 13.42 -9.25
CA ASN A 163 -12.44 13.38 -9.46
C ASN A 163 -11.82 12.02 -9.10
N TYR A 164 -12.66 11.00 -8.86
CA TYR A 164 -12.25 9.67 -8.42
C TYR A 164 -11.47 9.69 -7.08
N GLN A 165 -11.79 10.64 -6.21
CA GLN A 165 -11.24 10.69 -4.86
C GLN A 165 -12.19 10.02 -3.88
N CYS A 166 -11.61 9.33 -2.91
CA CYS A 166 -12.34 8.76 -1.79
C CYS A 166 -12.72 9.89 -0.82
N VAL A 167 -14.02 10.13 -0.67
CA VAL A 167 -14.58 11.06 0.31
C VAL A 167 -14.96 10.25 1.54
N ILE A 168 -14.22 10.44 2.63
CA ILE A 168 -14.37 9.70 3.88
C ILE A 168 -14.92 10.65 4.93
N ASN A 169 -16.12 10.33 5.43
CA ASN A 169 -16.75 10.98 6.56
C ASN A 169 -16.71 10.02 7.74
N THR A 170 -16.22 10.47 8.89
CA THR A 170 -16.00 9.59 10.04
C THR A 170 -16.03 10.39 11.33
N GLU A 171 -16.06 9.72 12.47
CA GLU A 171 -15.83 10.32 13.78
C GLU A 171 -14.47 9.85 14.30
N CYS A 172 -13.52 10.76 14.51
CA CYS A 172 -12.18 10.41 14.98
C CYS A 172 -11.93 10.86 16.42
N GLN A 173 -11.12 10.08 17.15
CA GLN A 173 -10.69 10.42 18.51
C GLN A 173 -9.83 11.68 18.50
N LYS A 174 -10.19 12.64 19.35
CA LYS A 174 -9.47 13.89 19.56
C LYS A 174 -9.19 14.10 21.04
N PHE A 175 -8.01 14.66 21.33
CA PHE A 175 -7.65 15.04 22.70
C PHE A 175 -7.74 16.54 22.83
N GLY A 176 -8.69 17.01 23.64
CA GLY A 176 -8.94 18.44 23.80
C GLY A 176 -9.60 18.75 25.12
N LEU A 177 -9.81 20.05 25.35
CA LEU A 177 -10.49 20.53 26.54
C LEU A 177 -11.98 20.17 26.47
N ALA A 178 -12.49 19.45 27.47
CA ALA A 178 -13.92 19.17 27.57
C ALA A 178 -14.74 20.44 27.86
N SER A 179 -14.10 21.47 28.43
CA SER A 179 -14.65 22.80 28.68
C SER A 179 -13.52 23.81 28.90
N PRO A 180 -13.74 25.12 28.68
CA PRO A 180 -12.72 26.14 28.89
C PRO A 180 -12.16 26.10 30.32
N GLY A 181 -10.92 25.63 30.47
CA GLY A 181 -10.15 25.75 31.71
C GLY A 181 -10.35 24.67 32.78
N THR A 182 -11.02 23.55 32.48
CA THR A 182 -11.33 22.57 33.54
C THR A 182 -10.63 21.23 33.40
N ASP A 183 -10.68 20.52 32.25
CA ASP A 183 -10.01 19.22 32.07
C ASP A 183 -9.82 18.83 30.58
N TYR A 184 -8.78 18.06 30.27
CA TYR A 184 -8.58 17.44 28.95
C TYR A 184 -9.19 16.03 28.91
N VAL A 185 -10.00 15.77 27.89
CA VAL A 185 -10.71 14.50 27.74
C VAL A 185 -10.70 14.04 26.28
N TRP A 186 -10.61 12.73 26.09
CA TRP A 186 -10.83 12.10 24.79
C TRP A 186 -12.30 12.19 24.40
N HIS A 187 -12.56 12.74 23.23
CA HIS A 187 -13.89 12.79 22.63
C HIS A 187 -13.77 12.42 21.14
N TYR A 188 -14.92 12.28 20.48
CA TYR A 188 -15.00 12.01 19.06
C TYR A 188 -15.56 13.24 18.37
N GLU A 189 -14.88 13.70 17.32
CA GLU A 189 -15.37 14.77 16.45
C GLU A 189 -15.56 14.24 15.04
N SER A 190 -16.56 14.79 14.34
CA SER A 190 -16.80 14.47 12.94
C SER A 190 -15.72 15.09 12.08
N GLU A 191 -15.10 14.26 11.23
CA GLU A 191 -14.06 14.63 10.30
C GLU A 191 -14.47 14.23 8.88
N SER A 192 -14.03 15.01 7.90
CA SER A 192 -14.26 14.74 6.48
C SER A 192 -13.00 15.03 5.69
N ILE A 193 -12.56 14.07 4.88
CA ILE A 193 -11.40 14.22 4.01
C ILE A 193 -11.71 13.68 2.61
N SER A 194 -11.17 14.34 1.60
CA SER A 194 -11.15 13.85 0.21
C SER A 194 -9.71 13.58 -0.19
N VAL A 195 -9.38 12.33 -0.50
CA VAL A 195 -8.01 11.90 -0.82
C VAL A 195 -7.99 11.01 -2.05
N ASN A 196 -6.84 10.94 -2.73
CA ASN A 196 -6.72 10.04 -3.88
C ASN A 196 -6.78 8.59 -3.40
N TRP A 197 -7.28 7.71 -4.27
CA TRP A 197 -7.56 6.33 -3.88
C TRP A 197 -6.33 5.58 -3.33
N HIS A 198 -5.15 5.78 -3.93
CA HIS A 198 -3.91 5.16 -3.45
C HIS A 198 -3.47 5.66 -2.06
N GLU A 199 -3.82 6.88 -1.67
CA GLU A 199 -3.37 7.52 -0.41
C GLU A 199 -4.24 7.12 0.80
N VAL A 200 -5.36 6.43 0.58
CA VAL A 200 -6.31 6.10 1.66
C VAL A 200 -5.68 5.20 2.73
N GLU A 201 -4.81 4.27 2.35
CA GLU A 201 -4.13 3.38 3.31
C GLU A 201 -3.11 4.14 4.18
N ASP A 202 -2.64 5.29 3.72
CA ASP A 202 -1.71 6.16 4.43
C ASP A 202 -2.43 7.14 5.36
N LEU A 203 -3.75 7.02 5.55
CA LEU A 203 -4.49 7.88 6.45
C LEU A 203 -4.13 7.62 7.91
N HIS A 204 -3.91 8.72 8.63
CA HIS A 204 -3.61 8.77 10.06
C HIS A 204 -4.58 9.69 10.77
N ASN A 205 -5.04 9.27 11.96
CA ASN A 205 -5.73 10.17 12.88
C ASN A 205 -4.69 10.88 13.76
N CYS A 206 -4.28 12.07 13.35
CA CYS A 206 -3.40 12.92 14.11
C CYS A 206 -4.20 13.69 15.17
N PRO A 207 -3.60 14.15 16.29
CA PRO A 207 -4.31 14.59 17.50
C PRO A 207 -5.36 15.70 17.34
N SER A 208 -5.59 16.20 16.13
CA SER A 208 -6.57 17.22 15.80
C SER A 208 -7.28 17.06 14.44
N GLU A 209 -6.85 16.13 13.58
CA GLU A 209 -7.32 16.03 12.18
C GLU A 209 -6.92 14.69 11.55
N LEU A 210 -7.72 14.26 10.56
CA LEU A 210 -7.41 13.15 9.68
C LEU A 210 -6.46 13.64 8.57
N THR A 211 -5.31 13.01 8.40
CA THR A 211 -4.29 13.43 7.42
C THR A 211 -3.72 12.24 6.65
N VAL A 212 -3.12 12.52 5.49
CA VAL A 212 -2.35 11.54 4.71
C VAL A 212 -0.89 11.59 5.16
N GLY A 213 -0.27 10.42 5.36
CA GLY A 213 1.12 10.30 5.78
C GLY A 213 1.30 10.45 7.29
N GLU A 214 2.50 10.84 7.73
CA GLU A 214 2.85 10.87 9.16
C GLU A 214 2.23 12.06 9.91
N CYS A 215 1.97 11.87 11.21
CA CYS A 215 1.64 12.98 12.10
C CYS A 215 2.91 13.78 12.42
N GLY A 216 2.87 15.10 12.14
CA GLY A 216 3.95 16.04 12.43
C GLY A 216 4.13 16.37 13.91
#